data_AF-A0A0G0PZ62-F1
#
_entry.id   AF-A0A0G0PZ62-F1
#
_cell.length_a   1.000
_cell.length_b   1.000
_cell.length_c   1.000
_cell.angle_alpha   90.00
_cell.angle_beta   90.00
_cell.angle_gamma   90.00
#
_symmetry.space_group_name_H-M   'P 1'
#
loop_
_entity.id
_entity.type
_entity.pdbx_description
1 polymer ?
#
loop_
_entity_poly.entity_id
_entity_poly.type
_entity_poly.pdbx_seq_one_letter_code
_entity_poly.pdbx_strand_id
1 'polypeptide(L)' 'MVRKNPKNARGYNNLGVAYKKSRLIDQAFNEYQIAINLNSNYVDAYSNKGNIYQEKGLLEEAFREIQKL' A
#
# COMPACT_ATOMS: atom_id res chain seq x y z
N MET A 1 -23.71 -8.21 11.22
CA MET A 1 -22.45 -7.43 11.14
C MET A 1 -21.28 -8.40 11.05
N VAL A 2 -20.57 -8.43 9.93
CA VAL A 2 -19.40 -9.31 9.76
C VAL A 2 -18.27 -8.77 10.62
N ARG A 3 -17.86 -9.58 11.59
CA ARG A 3 -16.82 -9.27 12.58
C ARG A 3 -15.46 -9.32 11.88
N LYS A 4 -15.12 -8.20 11.24
CA LYS A 4 -13.81 -7.86 10.66
C LYS A 4 -12.70 -8.17 11.66
N ASN A 5 -11.98 -9.29 11.47
CA ASN A 5 -10.98 -9.77 12.43
C ASN A 5 -9.69 -8.93 12.34
N PRO A 6 -9.36 -8.12 13.35
CA PRO A 6 -8.25 -7.17 13.27
C PRO A 6 -6.88 -7.85 13.13
N LYS A 7 -6.75 -9.11 13.59
CA LYS A 7 -5.51 -9.88 13.45
C LYS A 7 -5.20 -10.21 12.00
N ASN A 8 -6.23 -10.48 11.19
CA ASN A 8 -6.04 -10.75 9.76
C ASN A 8 -5.60 -9.47 9.04
N ALA A 9 -6.23 -8.32 9.34
CA ALA A 9 -5.85 -7.04 8.73
C ALA A 9 -4.38 -6.68 8.98
N ARG A 10 -3.86 -6.89 10.21
CA ARG A 10 -2.44 -6.68 10.53
C ARG A 10 -1.50 -7.56 9.71
N GLY A 11 -1.85 -8.83 9.50
CA GLY A 11 -1.05 -9.75 8.70
C GLY A 11 -0.90 -9.26 7.25
N TYR A 12 -2.00 -8.86 6.64
CA TYR A 12 -2.02 -8.28 5.30
C TYR A 12 -1.24 -6.96 5.21
N ASN A 13 -1.34 -6.09 6.22
CA ASN A 13 -0.51 -4.89 6.27
C ASN A 13 1.00 -5.24 6.33
N ASN A 14 1.39 -6.20 7.16
CA ASN A 14 2.80 -6.59 7.26
C ASN A 14 3.33 -7.23 5.96
N LEU A 15 2.49 -8.02 5.27
CA LEU A 15 2.83 -8.57 3.96
C LEU A 15 2.97 -7.46 2.91
N GLY A 16 2.09 -6.47 2.92
CA GLY A 16 2.22 -5.27 2.08
C GLY A 16 3.52 -4.51 2.33
N VAL A 17 3.94 -4.39 3.59
CA VAL A 17 5.24 -3.78 3.95
C VAL A 17 6.40 -4.61 3.40
N ALA A 18 6.33 -5.94 3.48
CA ALA A 18 7.34 -6.82 2.91
C ALA A 18 7.44 -6.68 1.39
N TYR A 19 6.30 -6.67 0.68
CA TYR A 19 6.29 -6.44 -0.77
C TYR A 19 6.84 -5.07 -1.16
N LYS A 20 6.49 -4.01 -0.40
CA LYS A 20 7.04 -2.67 -0.63
C LYS A 20 8.56 -2.67 -0.50
N LYS A 21 9.11 -3.31 0.54
CA LYS A 21 10.57 -3.45 0.72
C LYS A 21 11.23 -4.19 -0.43
N SER A 22 10.54 -5.14 -1.04
CA SER A 22 10.98 -5.86 -2.25
C SER A 22 10.74 -5.11 -3.56
N ARG A 23 10.33 -3.83 -3.52
CA ARG A 23 9.94 -3.02 -4.69
C ARG A 23 8.78 -3.59 -5.53
N LEU A 24 8.01 -4.51 -4.94
CA LEU A 24 6.82 -5.10 -5.53
C LEU A 24 5.59 -4.24 -5.17
N ILE A 25 5.53 -3.04 -5.77
CA ILE A 25 4.62 -1.97 -5.36
C ILE A 25 3.14 -2.32 -5.58
N ASP A 26 2.81 -3.00 -6.68
CA ASP A 26 1.42 -3.37 -6.98
C ASP A 26 0.90 -4.47 -6.05
N GLN A 27 1.75 -5.46 -5.72
CA GLN A 27 1.42 -6.44 -4.70
C GLN A 27 1.24 -5.77 -3.33
N ALA A 28 2.15 -4.88 -2.94
CA ALA A 28 2.03 -4.14 -1.68
C ALA A 28 0.70 -3.37 -1.57
N PHE A 29 0.29 -2.72 -2.66
CA PHE A 29 -0.97 -2.01 -2.75
C PHE A 29 -2.18 -2.91 -2.52
N ASN A 30 -2.20 -4.09 -3.16
CA ASN A 30 -3.29 -5.05 -3.02
C ASN A 30 -3.40 -5.56 -1.58
N GLU A 31 -2.27 -5.86 -0.92
CA GLU A 31 -2.29 -6.33 0.46
C GLU A 31 -2.79 -5.25 1.44
N TYR A 32 -2.40 -3.99 1.25
CA TYR A 32 -2.98 -2.89 2.03
C TYR A 32 -4.47 -2.72 1.79
N GLN A 33 -4.95 -2.89 0.55
CA GLN A 33 -6.37 -2.85 0.24
C GLN A 33 -7.14 -3.97 0.94
N ILE A 34 -6.58 -5.19 0.99
CA ILE A 34 -7.18 -6.31 1.73
C ILE A 34 -7.21 -5.99 3.23
N ALA A 35 -6.13 -5.44 3.80
CA ALA A 35 -6.08 -5.03 5.20
C ALA A 35 -7.18 -4.00 5.54
N ILE A 36 -7.42 -3.02 4.67
CA ILE A 36 -8.49 -2.01 4.80
C ILE A 36 -9.88 -2.66 4.69
N ASN A 37 -10.07 -3.58 3.74
CA ASN A 37 -11.32 -4.30 3.59
C ASN A 37 -11.63 -5.14 4.85
N LEU A 38 -10.61 -5.75 5.46
CA LEU A 38 -10.71 -6.52 6.69
C LEU A 38 -10.80 -5.68 7.96
N ASN A 39 -10.32 -4.44 7.97
CA ASN A 39 -10.54 -3.48 9.05
C ASN A 39 -10.55 -2.06 8.45
N SER A 40 -11.75 -1.51 8.27
CA SER A 40 -11.93 -0.19 7.65
C SER A 40 -11.43 0.97 8.51
N ASN A 41 -11.10 0.71 9.78
CA ASN A 41 -10.53 1.71 10.68
C ASN A 41 -9.02 1.50 10.84
N TYR A 42 -8.37 0.69 9.98
CA TYR A 42 -6.95 0.39 10.13
C TYR A 42 -6.06 1.48 9.52
N VAL A 43 -5.78 2.50 10.34
CA VAL A 43 -5.03 3.71 9.94
C VAL A 43 -3.71 3.38 9.26
N ASP A 44 -2.92 2.44 9.81
CA ASP A 44 -1.60 2.07 9.25
C ASP A 44 -1.69 1.61 7.79
N ALA A 45 -2.72 0.83 7.45
CA ALA A 45 -2.91 0.33 6.09
C ALA A 45 -3.26 1.46 5.11
N TYR A 46 -4.06 2.44 5.54
CA TYR A 46 -4.33 3.64 4.75
C TYR A 46 -3.08 4.50 4.56
N SER A 47 -2.31 4.73 5.63
CA SER A 47 -1.05 5.49 5.56
C SER A 47 -0.06 4.81 4.61
N ASN A 48 0.10 3.49 4.72
CA ASN A 48 1.00 2.73 3.86
C ASN A 48 0.57 2.74 2.38
N LYS A 49 -0.74 2.65 2.12
CA LYS A 49 -1.30 2.80 0.77
C LYS A 49 -1.09 4.22 0.23
N GLY A 50 -1.24 5.25 1.07
CA GLY A 50 -0.94 6.64 0.72
C GLY A 50 0.51 6.85 0.30
N ASN A 51 1.44 6.25 1.03
CA ASN A 51 2.87 6.29 0.68
C ASN A 51 3.16 5.68 -0.69
N ILE A 52 2.41 4.66 -1.11
CA ILE A 52 2.53 4.09 -2.47
C ILE A 52 2.12 5.10 -3.52
N TYR A 53 1.04 5.86 -3.31
CA TYR A 53 0.62 6.87 -4.28
C TYR A 53 1.65 7.99 -4.43
N GLN A 54 2.25 8.44 -3.33
CA GLN A 54 3.36 9.39 -3.39
C GLN A 54 4.54 8.83 -4.19
N GLU A 55 4.94 7.59 -3.92
CA GLU A 55 6.05 6.94 -4.63
C GLU A 55 5.76 6.81 -6.13
N LYS A 56 4.54 6.41 -6.52
CA LYS A 56 4.13 6.34 -7.93
C LYS A 56 4.12 7.71 -8.61
N GLY A 57 3.61 8.75 -7.94
CA GLY A 57 3.65 10.13 -8.45
C GLY A 57 5.08 10.55 -8.74
N LEU A 58 5.96 10.41 -7.75
CA LEU A 58 7.38 10.79 -7.89
C LEU A 58 8.08 10.04 -9.01
N LEU A 59 7.73 8.78 -9.25
CA LEU A 59 8.26 8.00 -10.38
C LEU A 59 7.75 8.54 -11.72
N GLU A 60 6.48 8.89 -11.83
CA GLU A 60 5.92 9.53 -13.02
C GLU A 60 6.54 10.91 -13.28
N GLU A 61 6.72 11.73 -12.23
CA GLU A 61 7.42 13.01 -12.33
C GLU A 61 8.87 12.84 -12.78
N ALA A 62 9.63 11.91 -12.18
CA ALA A 62 11.00 11.64 -12.56
C ALA A 62 11.10 11.19 -14.02
N PHE A 63 10.17 10.35 -14.48
CA PHE A 63 10.10 9.91 -15.87
C PHE A 63 9.84 11.09 -16.82
N ARG A 64 8.92 11.99 -16.47
CA ARG A 64 8.66 13.21 -17.24
C ARG A 64 9.88 14.11 -17.33
N GLU A 65 10.65 14.28 -16.25
CA GLU A 65 11.87 15.10 -16.27
C GLU A 65 12.97 14.48 -17.13
N ILE A 66 13.17 13.16 -17.08
CA ILE A 66 14.15 12.46 -17.93
C ILE A 66 13.82 12.62 -19.42
N GLN A 67 12.55 12.62 -19.81
CA GLN A 67 12.13 12.77 -21.21
C GLN A 67 12.28 14.19 -21.78
N LYS A 68 12.51 15.19 -20.93
CA LYS A 68 12.75 16.58 -21.36
C LYS A 68 14.21 16.85 -21.74
N LEU A 69 15.12 15.95 -21.39
CA LEU A 69 16.54 15.98 -21.77
C LEU A 69 16.74 15.32 -23.14
#